data_AF-A0A7U2QSR3-F1
#
_entry.id   AF-A0A7U2QSR3-F1
#
_cell.length_a   1.000
_cell.length_b   1.000
_cell.length_c   1.000
_cell.angle_alpha   90.00
_cell.angle_beta   90.00
_cell.angle_gamma   90.00
#
_symmetry.space_group_name_H-M   'P 1'
#
loop_
_entity.id
_entity.type
_entity.pdbx_description
1 polymer ?
#
loop_
_entity_poly.entity_id
_entity_poly.type
_entity_poly.pdbx_seq_one_letter_code
_entity_poly.pdbx_strand_id
1 'polypeptide(L)'
;MNSLLLELYTIHDGRQNPADTITVFKLDEGLINGTRDLSDELQLDAPLNRQFSVRRRLAIVSRVRFFHARMLLLRPILAQFCLSYHTAQPVEKPTQQRAYNAPALVSKRIIG
;
A
#
# COMPACT_ATOMS: atom_id res chain seq x y z
N MET A 1 -17.73 -5.57 -11.90
CA MET A 1 -16.85 -6.13 -10.85
C MET A 1 -15.52 -6.58 -11.45
N ASN A 2 -14.42 -6.05 -10.90
CA ASN A 2 -13.06 -6.28 -11.35
C ASN A 2 -12.54 -7.68 -10.94
N SER A 3 -12.91 -8.74 -11.67
CA SER A 3 -12.42 -10.10 -11.39
C SER A 3 -10.89 -10.16 -11.43
N LEU A 4 -10.27 -9.40 -12.35
CA LEU A 4 -8.82 -9.30 -12.49
C LEU A 4 -8.12 -8.69 -11.27
N LEU A 5 -8.72 -7.67 -10.63
CA LEU A 5 -8.13 -7.09 -9.42
C LEU A 5 -8.22 -8.08 -8.26
N LEU A 6 -9.37 -8.74 -8.11
CA LEU A 6 -9.54 -9.75 -7.09
C LEU A 6 -8.54 -10.91 -7.29
N GLU A 7 -8.42 -11.40 -8.52
CA GLU A 7 -7.47 -12.44 -8.91
C GLU A 7 -6.03 -12.03 -8.59
N LEU A 8 -5.59 -10.85 -9.03
CA LEU A 8 -4.25 -10.30 -8.73
C LEU A 8 -3.94 -10.21 -7.24
N TYR A 9 -4.93 -9.89 -6.40
CA TYR A 9 -4.73 -9.74 -4.96
C TYR A 9 -4.91 -11.03 -4.16
N THR A 10 -5.61 -12.04 -4.68
CA THR A 10 -5.71 -13.37 -4.04
C THR A 10 -4.51 -14.28 -4.29
N ILE A 11 -3.69 -13.98 -5.31
CA ILE A 11 -2.54 -14.80 -5.69
C ILE A 11 -1.34 -14.62 -4.73
N HIS A 12 -1.31 -13.54 -3.94
CA HIS A 12 -0.20 -13.25 -3.04
C HIS A 12 -0.45 -13.72 -1.59
N ASP A 13 0.20 -14.82 -1.25
CA ASP A 13 0.43 -15.38 0.09
C ASP A 13 -0.77 -16.10 0.74
N GLY A 14 -0.56 -17.39 1.07
CA GLY A 14 -1.52 -18.28 1.72
C GLY A 14 -1.85 -17.90 3.18
N ARG A 15 -1.52 -16.69 3.60
CA ARG A 15 -1.77 -16.12 4.92
C ARG A 15 -3.10 -15.34 4.97
N GLN A 16 -3.65 -14.92 3.83
CA GLN A 16 -4.93 -14.21 3.76
C GLN A 16 -6.09 -15.15 3.47
N ASN A 17 -7.19 -14.99 4.19
CA ASN A 17 -8.45 -15.58 3.76
C ASN A 17 -8.94 -14.81 2.53
N PRO A 18 -9.08 -15.44 1.35
CA PRO A 18 -9.59 -14.76 0.15
C PRO A 18 -10.96 -14.10 0.40
N ALA A 19 -11.73 -14.60 1.37
CA ALA A 19 -12.97 -13.97 1.81
C ALA A 19 -12.77 -12.54 2.33
N ASP A 20 -11.68 -12.25 3.05
CA ASP A 20 -11.42 -10.92 3.61
C ASP A 20 -11.12 -9.92 2.49
N THR A 21 -10.30 -10.29 1.51
CA THR A 21 -10.04 -9.50 0.30
C THR A 21 -11.33 -9.23 -0.48
N ILE A 22 -12.18 -10.25 -0.65
CA ILE A 22 -13.49 -10.09 -1.29
C ILE A 22 -14.37 -9.10 -0.52
N THR A 23 -14.39 -9.18 0.82
CA THR A 23 -15.19 -8.26 1.64
C THR A 23 -14.73 -6.82 1.49
N VAL A 24 -13.41 -6.58 1.48
CA VAL A 24 -12.83 -5.24 1.28
C VAL A 24 -13.25 -4.67 -0.08
N PHE A 25 -13.20 -5.46 -1.15
CA PHE A 25 -13.64 -4.99 -2.48
C PHE A 25 -15.15 -4.77 -2.56
N LYS A 26 -15.96 -5.60 -1.90
CA LYS A 26 -17.41 -5.37 -1.80
C LYS A 26 -17.74 -4.08 -1.04
N LEU A 27 -16.99 -3.79 0.02
CA LEU A 27 -17.11 -2.52 0.74
C LEU A 27 -16.69 -1.33 -0.12
N ASP A 28 -15.63 -1.46 -0.92
CA ASP A 28 -15.20 -0.39 -1.85
C ASP A 28 -16.25 -0.13 -2.94
N GLU A 29 -16.82 -1.19 -3.52
CA GLU A 29 -17.95 -1.06 -4.45
C GLU A 29 -19.17 -0.41 -3.77
N GLY A 30 -19.51 -0.82 -2.55
CA GLY A 30 -20.59 -0.22 -1.78
C GLY A 30 -20.36 1.28 -1.54
N LEU A 31 -19.13 1.67 -1.21
CA LEU A 31 -18.71 3.06 -1.08
C LEU A 31 -18.88 3.82 -2.40
N ILE A 32 -18.40 3.28 -3.51
CA ILE A 32 -18.53 3.91 -4.83
C ILE A 32 -19.99 4.05 -5.23
N ASN A 33 -20.79 2.99 -5.07
CA ASN A 33 -22.20 3.01 -5.43
C ASN A 33 -22.98 4.00 -4.56
N GLY A 34 -22.68 4.05 -3.25
CA GLY A 34 -23.26 5.04 -2.34
C GLY A 34 -22.93 6.48 -2.72
N THR A 35 -21.86 6.75 -3.47
CA THR A 35 -21.59 8.12 -3.98
C THR A 35 -22.57 8.57 -5.07
N ARG A 36 -23.18 7.64 -5.79
CA ARG A 36 -24.13 7.92 -6.87
C ARG A 36 -25.50 8.34 -6.35
N ASP A 37 -25.84 7.93 -5.12
CA ASP A 37 -27.09 8.28 -4.46
C ASP A 37 -27.06 9.67 -3.80
N LEU A 38 -25.92 10.37 -3.84
CA LEU A 38 -25.86 11.76 -3.37
C LEU A 38 -26.50 12.72 -4.38
N SER A 39 -27.05 13.81 -3.85
CA SER A 39 -27.48 14.98 -4.63
C SER A 39 -26.39 15.41 -5.63
N ASP A 40 -26.80 15.87 -6.81
CA ASP A 40 -25.90 16.18 -7.93
C ASP A 40 -24.70 17.05 -7.54
N GLU A 41 -24.89 18.03 -6.65
CA GLU A 41 -23.80 18.91 -6.20
C GLU A 41 -22.75 18.24 -5.30
N LEU A 42 -23.09 17.10 -4.71
CA LEU A 42 -22.27 16.31 -3.80
C LEU A 42 -21.67 15.06 -4.45
N GLN A 43 -22.10 14.73 -5.67
CA GLN A 43 -21.52 13.63 -6.44
C GLN A 43 -20.02 13.89 -6.68
N LEU A 44 -19.27 12.79 -6.75
CA LEU A 44 -17.82 12.83 -6.91
C LEU A 44 -17.42 13.51 -8.23
N ASP A 45 -18.21 13.27 -9.28
CA ASP A 45 -17.96 13.73 -10.65
C ASP A 45 -18.51 15.13 -10.93
N ALA A 46 -19.22 15.74 -9.98
CA ALA A 46 -19.85 17.03 -10.17
C ALA A 46 -18.81 18.16 -10.36
N PRO A 47 -19.01 19.12 -11.28
CA PRO A 47 -18.15 20.27 -11.38
C PRO A 47 -18.27 21.14 -10.12
N LEU A 48 -17.14 21.41 -9.47
CA LEU A 48 -17.09 22.35 -8.34
C LEU A 48 -17.35 23.76 -8.88
N ASN A 49 -18.52 24.32 -8.58
CA ASN A 49 -18.83 25.72 -8.87
C ASN A 49 -17.76 26.64 -8.26
N ARG A 50 -17.36 27.70 -8.98
CA ARG A 50 -16.37 28.69 -8.53
C ARG A 50 -16.88 29.59 -7.41
N GLN A 51 -18.20 29.67 -7.19
CA GLN A 51 -18.78 30.43 -6.08
C GLN A 51 -18.58 29.72 -4.73
N PHE A 52 -18.15 30.49 -3.72
CA PHE A 52 -17.99 29.99 -2.35
C PHE A 52 -19.34 29.83 -1.65
N SER A 53 -19.96 28.67 -1.80
CA SER A 53 -21.20 28.31 -1.09
C SER A 53 -20.96 27.30 0.05
N VAL A 54 -21.92 27.19 0.97
CA VAL A 54 -21.94 26.13 2.00
C VAL A 54 -21.93 24.74 1.33
N ARG A 55 -22.69 24.58 0.25
CA ARG A 55 -22.78 23.33 -0.52
C ARG A 55 -21.43 22.94 -1.12
N ARG A 56 -20.66 23.89 -1.66
CA ARG A 56 -19.28 23.66 -2.15
C ARG A 56 -18.36 23.13 -1.05
N ARG A 57 -18.41 23.72 0.15
CA ARG A 57 -17.60 23.25 1.28
C ARG A 57 -17.98 21.83 1.67
N LEU A 58 -19.28 21.53 1.70
CA LEU A 58 -19.77 20.19 2.01
C LEU A 58 -19.32 19.17 0.95
N ALA A 59 -19.42 19.51 -0.34
CA ALA A 59 -18.94 18.66 -1.43
C ALA A 59 -17.43 18.36 -1.29
N ILE A 60 -16.60 19.38 -1.01
CA ILE A 60 -15.16 19.18 -0.78
C ILE A 60 -14.90 18.24 0.40
N VAL A 61 -15.54 18.50 1.55
CA VAL A 61 -15.38 17.66 2.75
C VAL A 61 -15.82 16.23 2.47
N SER A 62 -16.94 16.03 1.79
CA SER A 62 -17.44 14.71 1.41
C SER A 62 -16.46 13.97 0.50
N ARG A 63 -15.89 14.64 -0.51
CA ARG A 63 -14.87 14.04 -1.39
C ARG A 63 -13.62 13.62 -0.63
N VAL A 64 -13.10 14.50 0.24
CA VAL A 64 -11.93 14.18 1.07
C VAL A 64 -12.21 12.97 1.95
N ARG A 65 -13.37 12.93 2.61
CA ARG A 65 -13.77 11.79 3.46
C ARG A 65 -13.92 10.51 2.67
N PHE A 66 -14.50 10.58 1.47
CA PHE A 66 -14.63 9.43 0.58
C PHE A 66 -13.27 8.86 0.17
N PHE A 67 -12.35 9.70 -0.31
CA PHE A 67 -11.00 9.25 -0.67
C PHE A 67 -10.24 8.69 0.54
N HIS A 68 -10.36 9.33 1.69
CA HIS A 68 -9.75 8.85 2.92
C HIS A 68 -10.30 7.47 3.34
N ALA A 69 -11.62 7.26 3.25
CA ALA A 69 -12.23 5.97 3.55
C ALA A 69 -11.72 4.86 2.61
N ARG A 70 -11.63 5.13 1.30
CA ARG A 70 -11.06 4.17 0.34
C ARG A 70 -9.60 3.86 0.61
N MET A 71 -8.81 4.90 0.95
CA MET A 71 -7.40 4.72 1.32
C MET A 71 -7.26 3.82 2.55
N LEU A 72 -8.07 4.04 3.59
CA LEU A 72 -8.07 3.19 4.79
C LEU A 72 -8.52 1.75 4.48
N LEU A 73 -9.53 1.60 3.65
CA LEU A 73 -10.11 0.31 3.27
C LEU A 73 -9.13 -0.55 2.44
N LEU A 74 -8.40 0.07 1.51
CA LEU A 74 -7.44 -0.60 0.64
C LEU A 74 -6.05 -0.73 1.27
N ARG A 75 -5.76 0.01 2.35
CA ARG A 75 -4.48 -0.03 3.07
C ARG A 75 -3.98 -1.45 3.42
N PRO A 76 -4.79 -2.35 4.01
CA PRO A 76 -4.32 -3.69 4.34
C PRO A 76 -3.89 -4.48 3.10
N ILE A 77 -4.66 -4.37 2.00
CA ILE A 77 -4.37 -5.04 0.73
C ILE A 77 -3.04 -4.52 0.15
N LEU A 78 -2.88 -3.19 0.07
CA LEU A 78 -1.67 -2.57 -0.47
C LEU A 78 -0.43 -2.84 0.39
N ALA A 79 -0.55 -2.73 1.71
CA ALA A 79 0.56 -2.98 2.62
C ALA A 79 1.09 -4.41 2.47
N GLN A 80 0.19 -5.39 2.35
CA GLN A 80 0.58 -6.78 2.15
C GLN A 80 1.24 -7.01 0.80
N PHE A 81 0.68 -6.45 -0.28
CA PHE A 81 1.31 -6.55 -1.60
C PHE A 81 2.76 -6.01 -1.58
N CYS A 82 2.98 -4.85 -0.95
CA CYS A 82 4.31 -4.27 -0.80
C CYS A 82 5.25 -5.14 0.07
N LEU A 83 4.73 -5.74 1.15
CA LEU A 83 5.52 -6.59 2.05
C LEU A 83 5.85 -7.94 1.38
N SER A 84 4.90 -8.58 0.72
CA SER A 84 5.08 -9.84 -0.02
C SER A 84 6.11 -9.68 -1.14
N TYR A 85 6.10 -8.54 -1.84
CA TYR A 85 7.12 -8.21 -2.84
C TYR A 85 8.51 -8.10 -2.21
N HIS A 86 8.65 -7.45 -1.04
CA HIS A 86 9.94 -7.33 -0.37
C HIS A 86 10.48 -8.68 0.14
N THR A 87 9.62 -9.58 0.60
CA THR A 87 10.05 -10.92 1.08
C THR A 87 10.37 -11.89 -0.06
N ALA A 88 9.85 -11.66 -1.26
CA ALA A 88 10.13 -12.48 -2.44
C ALA A 88 11.46 -12.09 -3.15
N GLN A 89 12.05 -10.94 -2.78
CA GLN A 89 13.40 -10.58 -3.23
C GLN A 89 14.43 -11.38 -2.42
N PRO A 90 15.33 -12.15 -3.05
CA PRO A 90 16.41 -12.80 -2.33
C PRO A 90 17.30 -11.70 -1.75
N VAL A 91 17.26 -11.53 -0.43
CA VAL A 91 18.23 -10.69 0.29
C VAL A 91 19.60 -11.33 0.05
N GLU A 92 20.38 -10.77 -0.88
CA GLU A 92 21.81 -11.05 -0.92
C GLU A 92 22.38 -10.64 0.44
N LYS A 93 22.74 -11.64 1.24
CA LYS A 93 23.43 -11.44 2.52
C LYS A 93 24.69 -10.62 2.21
N PRO A 94 24.92 -9.46 2.84
CA PRO A 94 26.19 -8.79 2.69
C PRO A 94 27.26 -9.71 3.27
N THR A 95 28.07 -10.29 2.40
CA THR A 95 29.24 -11.10 2.74
C THR A 95 30.12 -10.28 3.66
N GLN A 96 30.15 -10.67 4.93
CA GLN A 96 31.03 -10.08 5.94
C GLN A 96 32.46 -10.58 5.69
N GLN A 97 33.12 -9.99 4.68
CA GLN A 97 34.54 -10.17 4.43
C GLN A 97 35.27 -8.86 4.69
N ARG A 98 35.23 -8.43 5.96
CA ARG A 98 36.18 -7.46 6.49
C ARG A 98 37.41 -8.26 6.93
N ALA A 99 38.25 -8.61 5.96
CA ALA A 99 39.60 -9.07 6.23
C ALA A 99 40.33 -7.94 6.97
N TYR A 100 40.59 -8.16 8.26
CA TYR A 100 41.48 -7.31 9.04
C TYR A 100 42.89 -7.48 8.49
N ASN A 101 43.34 -6.50 7.71
CA ASN A 101 44.76 -6.32 7.41
C ASN A 101 45.47 -5.94 8.72
N ALA A 102 46.19 -6.88 9.33
CA ALA A 102 47.18 -6.59 10.37
C ALA A 102 48.58 -6.64 9.73
N PRO A 103 49.45 -5.64 9.97
CA PRO A 103 50.79 -5.60 9.41
C PRO A 103 51.71 -6.63 10.10
N ALA A 104 52.66 -7.15 9.31
CA ALA A 104 53.62 -8.17 9.69
C ALA A 104 54.45 -7.76 10.93
N LEU A 105 54.39 -8.56 12.00
CA LEU A 105 55.39 -8.54 13.06
C LEU A 105 56.56 -9.43 12.65
N VAL A 106 57.65 -8.77 12.26
CA VAL A 106 58.99 -9.32 12.08
C VAL A 106 59.44 -9.98 13.38
N SER A 107 59.60 -11.31 13.38
CA SER A 107 60.31 -12.05 14.42
C SER A 107 61.70 -12.40 13.90
N LYS A 108 62.69 -11.58 14.25
CA LYS A 108 64.11 -11.89 14.04
C LYS A 108 64.48 -13.03 14.99
N ARG A 109 64.69 -14.22 14.43
CA ARG A 109 65.24 -15.38 15.14
C ARG A 109 66.75 -15.13 15.32
N ILE A 110 67.17 -14.82 16.54
CA ILE A 110 68.57 -14.88 16.97
C ILE A 110 68.92 -16.37 17.07
N ILE A 111 69.86 -16.84 16.26
CA ILE A 111 70.51 -18.14 16.42
C ILE A 111 71.91 -17.82 16.96
N GLY A 112 72.26 -18.48 18.07
CA GLY A 112 73.58 -18.40 18.70
C GLY A 112 74.68 -19.09 17.90
#